data_AF-A0A7X8GUW4-F1
#
_entry.id   AF-A0A7X8GUW4-F1
#
_cell.length_a   1.000
_cell.length_b   1.000
_cell.length_c   1.000
_cell.angle_alpha   90.00
_cell.angle_beta   90.00
_cell.angle_gamma   90.00
#
_symmetry.space_group_name_H-M   'P 1'
#
loop_
_entity.id
_entity.type
_entity.pdbx_description
1 polymer ?
#
loop_
_entity_poly.entity_id
_entity_poly.type
_entity_poly.pdbx_seq_one_letter_code
_entity_poly.pdbx_strand_id
1 'polypeptide(L)'
;MGELLTIREASKWATEYLEKRVTPANISYLIHYGRISKLGENGNPLVLKDELIEYYKTHKKTRKEAWQEILGNDLNWALSFEEYKEAETTKHVHRLHPYKGKFIPQLVEYFLDGHTDNFKKEVYFKPGDIILDPFSGSGTTMVQACELG
;
A
#
# COMPACT_ATOMS: atom_id res chain seq x y z
N MET A 1 -6.07 -34.35 -5.72
CA MET A 1 -7.38 -33.87 -5.24
C MET A 1 -7.06 -32.77 -4.24
N GLY A 2 -7.29 -31.51 -4.62
CA GLY A 2 -6.83 -30.35 -3.85
C GLY A 2 -7.58 -30.18 -2.54
N GLU A 3 -6.90 -29.67 -1.52
CA GLU A 3 -7.48 -29.36 -0.21
C GLU A 3 -8.45 -28.18 -0.34
N LEU A 4 -9.68 -28.34 0.16
CA LEU A 4 -10.71 -27.29 0.17
C LEU A 4 -10.73 -26.61 1.54
N LEU A 5 -10.69 -25.29 1.54
CA LEU A 5 -10.70 -24.47 2.75
C LEU A 5 -11.94 -23.60 2.78
N THR A 6 -12.52 -23.42 3.97
CA THR A 6 -13.47 -22.31 4.20
C THR A 6 -12.75 -20.97 4.14
N ILE A 7 -13.50 -19.87 3.97
CA ILE A 7 -12.93 -18.51 3.98
C ILE A 7 -12.09 -18.24 5.25
N ARG A 8 -12.52 -18.74 6.41
CA ARG A 8 -11.80 -18.56 7.68
C ARG A 8 -10.49 -19.34 7.71
N GLU A 9 -10.51 -20.60 7.28
CA GLU A 9 -9.31 -21.44 7.21
C GLU A 9 -8.33 -20.91 6.17
N ALA A 10 -8.83 -20.48 5.01
CA ALA A 10 -8.03 -19.83 3.97
C ALA A 10 -7.36 -18.55 4.48
N SER A 11 -8.08 -17.72 5.25
CA SER A 11 -7.54 -16.49 5.85
C SER A 11 -6.45 -16.81 6.88
N LYS A 12 -6.65 -17.82 7.72
CA LYS A 12 -5.65 -18.27 8.70
C LYS A 12 -4.41 -18.82 7.99
N TRP A 13 -4.61 -19.75 7.05
CA TRP A 13 -3.55 -20.34 6.26
C TRP A 13 -2.75 -19.28 5.48
N ALA A 14 -3.42 -18.33 4.82
CA ALA A 14 -2.75 -17.27 4.07
C ALA A 14 -1.94 -16.34 4.99
N THR A 15 -2.44 -16.09 6.21
CA THR A 15 -1.70 -15.30 7.21
C THR A 15 -0.41 -15.99 7.63
N GLU A 16 -0.47 -17.31 7.87
CA GLU A 16 0.70 -18.13 8.20
C GLU A 16 1.66 -18.24 6.99
N TYR A 17 1.13 -18.41 5.78
CA TYR A 17 1.92 -18.56 4.55
C TYR A 17 2.69 -17.29 4.15
N LEU A 18 2.11 -16.11 4.39
CA LEU A 18 2.69 -14.82 4.01
C LEU A 18 3.39 -14.07 5.14
N GLU A 19 3.31 -14.60 6.38
CA GLU A 19 3.76 -13.89 7.59
C GLU A 19 3.14 -12.47 7.72
N LYS A 20 1.95 -12.27 7.15
CA LYS A 20 1.23 -10.98 7.09
C LYS A 20 -0.25 -11.21 7.34
N ARG A 21 -0.90 -10.31 8.11
CA ARG A 21 -2.33 -10.42 8.43
C ARG A 21 -3.20 -10.42 7.16
N VAL A 22 -3.85 -11.55 6.88
CA VAL A 22 -4.87 -11.71 5.84
C VAL A 22 -6.22 -11.94 6.51
N THR A 23 -7.18 -11.06 6.28
CA THR A 23 -8.52 -11.15 6.89
C THR A 23 -9.48 -11.99 6.02
N PRO A 24 -10.58 -12.52 6.58
CA PRO A 24 -11.63 -13.17 5.79
C PRO A 24 -12.15 -12.30 4.64
N ALA A 25 -12.23 -10.98 4.84
CA ALA A 25 -12.63 -10.03 3.81
C ALA A 25 -11.65 -9.98 2.63
N ASN A 26 -10.34 -10.20 2.86
CA ASN A 26 -9.37 -10.32 1.77
C ASN A 26 -9.64 -11.57 0.91
N ILE A 27 -9.97 -12.70 1.54
CA ILE A 27 -10.32 -13.92 0.80
C ILE A 27 -11.63 -13.75 0.04
N SER A 28 -12.65 -13.16 0.67
CA SER A 28 -13.91 -12.81 0.00
C SER A 28 -13.68 -11.88 -1.21
N TYR A 29 -12.79 -10.90 -1.08
CA TYR A 29 -12.39 -10.03 -2.18
C TYR A 29 -11.81 -10.84 -3.36
N LEU A 30 -10.90 -11.77 -3.12
CA LEU A 30 -10.33 -12.61 -4.18
C LEU A 30 -11.41 -13.39 -4.93
N ILE A 31 -12.40 -13.93 -4.21
CA ILE A 31 -13.55 -14.62 -4.80
C ILE A 31 -14.40 -13.65 -5.63
N HIS A 32 -14.77 -12.49 -5.08
CA HIS A 32 -15.67 -11.54 -5.74
C HIS A 32 -15.10 -10.98 -7.05
N TYR A 33 -13.78 -10.79 -7.12
CA TYR A 33 -13.09 -10.30 -8.31
C TYR A 33 -12.60 -11.43 -9.23
N GLY A 34 -13.02 -12.68 -9.01
CA GLY A 34 -12.68 -13.83 -9.85
C GLY A 34 -11.19 -14.15 -9.88
N ARG A 35 -10.45 -13.79 -8.83
CA ARG A 35 -9.01 -14.12 -8.68
C ARG A 35 -8.80 -15.55 -8.23
N ILE A 36 -9.76 -16.10 -7.49
CA ILE A 36 -9.85 -17.51 -7.11
C ILE A 36 -11.30 -17.97 -7.29
N SER A 37 -11.48 -19.24 -7.59
CA SER A 37 -12.77 -19.88 -7.83
C SER A 37 -13.52 -20.06 -6.50
N LYS A 38 -14.82 -19.74 -6.52
CA LYS A 38 -15.74 -20.15 -5.46
C LYS A 38 -16.23 -21.56 -5.73
N LEU A 39 -15.98 -22.47 -4.80
CA LEU A 39 -16.48 -23.83 -4.83
C LEU A 39 -17.53 -24.02 -3.74
N GLY A 40 -18.54 -24.85 -4.00
CA GLY A 40 -19.63 -25.14 -3.07
C GLY A 40 -20.95 -24.46 -3.42
N GLU A 41 -22.04 -25.22 -3.28
CA GLU A 41 -23.41 -24.75 -3.41
C GLU A 41 -23.98 -24.45 -2.01
N ASN A 42 -24.82 -23.41 -1.91
CA ASN A 42 -25.60 -23.06 -0.71
C ASN A 42 -24.81 -22.70 0.56
N GLY A 43 -24.51 -21.40 0.69
CA GLY A 43 -24.20 -20.75 1.98
C GLY A 43 -22.75 -20.86 2.47
N ASN A 44 -22.02 -21.91 2.13
CA ASN A 44 -20.64 -22.13 2.59
C ASN A 44 -19.64 -22.08 1.43
N PRO A 45 -19.12 -20.89 1.05
CA PRO A 45 -18.06 -20.77 0.05
C PRO A 45 -16.78 -21.50 0.51
N LEU A 46 -16.33 -22.44 -0.31
CA LEU A 46 -15.05 -23.11 -0.22
C LEU A 46 -14.11 -22.59 -1.30
N VAL A 47 -12.81 -22.64 -1.03
CA VAL A 47 -11.76 -22.26 -1.97
C VAL A 47 -10.71 -23.36 -2.03
N LEU A 48 -10.15 -23.58 -3.21
CA LEU A 48 -9.11 -24.59 -3.42
C LEU A 48 -7.77 -24.03 -2.95
N LYS A 49 -7.09 -24.74 -2.04
CA LYS A 49 -5.81 -24.28 -1.47
C LYS A 49 -4.74 -24.10 -2.55
N ASP A 50 -4.72 -24.93 -3.58
CA ASP A 50 -3.77 -24.83 -4.67
C ASP A 50 -3.94 -23.52 -5.46
N GLU A 51 -5.17 -23.05 -5.69
CA GLU A 51 -5.42 -21.75 -6.33
C GLU A 51 -4.93 -20.58 -5.47
N LEU A 52 -5.12 -20.67 -4.15
CA LEU A 52 -4.55 -19.68 -3.22
C LEU A 52 -3.02 -19.69 -3.27
N ILE A 53 -2.40 -20.87 -3.33
CA ILE A 53 -0.95 -21.02 -3.47
C ILE A 53 -0.49 -20.41 -4.79
N GLU A 54 -1.14 -20.67 -5.92
CA GLU A 54 -0.77 -20.09 -7.22
C GLU A 54 -0.93 -18.57 -7.23
N TYR A 55 -2.05 -18.07 -6.70
CA TYR A 55 -2.28 -16.64 -6.54
C TYR A 55 -1.17 -15.98 -5.71
N TYR A 56 -0.84 -16.53 -4.54
CA TYR A 56 0.19 -15.92 -3.69
C TYR A 56 1.62 -16.21 -4.16
N LYS A 57 1.89 -17.29 -4.89
CA LYS A 57 3.19 -17.55 -5.52
C LYS A 57 3.52 -16.51 -6.58
N THR A 58 2.56 -16.19 -7.45
CA THR A 58 2.73 -15.13 -8.47
C THR A 58 2.92 -13.75 -7.84
N HIS A 59 2.39 -13.55 -6.63
CA HIS A 59 2.54 -12.33 -5.84
C HIS A 59 3.61 -12.44 -4.73
N LYS A 60 4.45 -13.49 -4.75
CA LYS A 60 5.48 -13.74 -3.72
C LYS A 60 6.67 -12.83 -3.90
N LYS A 61 6.92 -12.38 -5.13
CA LYS A 61 7.91 -11.35 -5.40
C LYS A 61 7.44 -10.09 -4.67
N THR A 62 8.27 -9.60 -3.77
CA THR A 62 7.96 -8.33 -3.11
C THR A 62 7.79 -7.27 -4.20
N ARG A 63 6.88 -6.31 -4.01
CA ARG A 63 6.76 -5.22 -4.99
C ARG A 63 8.12 -4.55 -5.21
N LYS A 64 8.94 -4.50 -4.16
CA LYS A 64 10.34 -4.06 -4.22
C LYS A 64 11.14 -4.80 -5.28
N GLU A 65 11.24 -6.13 -5.17
CA GLU A 65 12.00 -6.95 -6.12
C GLU A 65 11.43 -6.84 -7.55
N ALA A 66 10.11 -6.80 -7.69
CA ALA A 66 9.47 -6.66 -9.00
C ALA A 66 9.80 -5.32 -9.66
N TRP A 67 9.73 -4.21 -8.91
CA TRP A 67 10.05 -2.88 -9.43
C TRP A 67 11.55 -2.64 -9.59
N GLN A 68 12.40 -3.22 -8.74
CA GLN A 68 13.86 -3.15 -8.89
C GLN A 68 14.34 -3.83 -10.17
N GLU A 69 13.71 -4.92 -10.61
CA GLU A 69 14.06 -5.53 -11.91
C GLU A 69 13.66 -4.67 -13.11
N ILE A 70 12.57 -3.92 -13.00
CA ILE A 70 12.07 -3.07 -14.09
C ILE A 70 12.82 -1.74 -14.17
N LEU A 71 13.04 -1.11 -13.01
CA LEU A 71 13.56 0.25 -12.89
C LEU A 71 15.05 0.30 -12.54
N GLY A 72 15.64 -0.85 -12.16
CA GLY A 72 17.04 -0.96 -11.78
C GLY A 72 17.33 -0.53 -10.34
N ASN A 73 18.63 -0.39 -10.06
CA ASN A 73 19.16 -0.14 -8.71
C ASN A 73 18.97 1.31 -8.22
N ASP A 74 18.61 2.23 -9.12
CA ASP A 74 18.39 3.64 -8.79
C ASP A 74 17.02 3.87 -8.10
N LEU A 75 16.20 2.83 -7.97
CA LEU A 75 14.93 2.90 -7.28
C LEU A 75 15.13 3.10 -5.78
N ASN A 76 14.84 4.31 -5.29
CA ASN A 76 14.78 4.58 -3.86
C ASN A 76 13.49 4.00 -3.25
N TRP A 77 13.57 2.76 -2.77
CA TRP A 77 12.45 2.10 -2.13
C TRP A 77 11.95 2.80 -0.84
N ALA A 78 12.80 3.57 -0.17
CA ALA A 78 12.41 4.30 1.04
C ALA A 78 11.32 5.35 0.75
N LEU A 79 11.23 5.85 -0.49
CA LEU A 79 10.22 6.79 -0.94
C LEU A 79 9.01 6.10 -1.61
N SER A 80 8.86 4.78 -1.42
CA SER A 80 7.69 4.05 -1.94
C SER A 80 6.45 4.21 -1.05
N PHE A 81 6.64 4.44 0.25
CA PHE A 81 5.58 4.55 1.25
C PHE A 81 4.59 3.36 1.22
N GLU A 82 5.05 2.17 0.83
CA GLU A 82 4.22 0.97 0.65
C GLU A 82 3.56 0.50 1.96
N GLU A 83 4.17 0.83 3.11
CA GLU A 83 3.68 0.48 4.43
C GLU A 83 2.39 1.22 4.82
N TYR A 84 2.12 2.37 4.21
CA TYR A 84 0.95 3.20 4.53
C TYR A 84 -0.31 2.72 3.79
N LYS A 85 -1.43 2.68 4.50
CA LYS A 85 -2.74 2.41 3.88
C LYS A 85 -3.24 3.67 3.17
N GLU A 86 -4.16 3.48 2.23
CA GLU A 86 -4.80 4.59 1.50
C GLU A 86 -5.41 5.63 2.46
N ALA A 87 -6.02 5.19 3.56
CA ALA A 87 -6.59 6.10 4.57
C ALA A 87 -5.53 7.04 5.18
N GLU A 88 -4.30 6.56 5.34
CA GLU A 88 -3.18 7.32 5.90
C GLU A 88 -2.56 8.25 4.85
N THR A 89 -2.44 7.79 3.60
CA THR A 89 -1.94 8.60 2.47
C THR A 89 -2.98 9.60 1.93
N THR A 90 -4.20 9.56 2.46
CA THR A 90 -5.29 10.48 2.10
C THR A 90 -5.87 11.24 3.29
N LYS A 91 -5.17 11.30 4.44
CA LYS A 91 -5.65 11.91 5.70
C LYS A 91 -6.23 13.33 5.57
N HIS A 92 -5.80 14.12 4.58
CA HIS A 92 -6.23 15.51 4.39
C HIS A 92 -7.37 15.71 3.40
N VAL A 93 -7.86 14.66 2.72
CA VAL A 93 -8.79 14.84 1.59
C VAL A 93 -10.05 14.00 1.69
N HIS A 94 -11.14 14.57 1.18
CA HIS A 94 -12.36 13.82 0.93
C HIS A 94 -12.27 13.02 -0.38
N ARG A 95 -12.96 11.88 -0.46
CA ARG A 95 -12.94 10.99 -1.64
C ARG A 95 -14.03 11.33 -2.68
N LEU A 96 -14.51 12.59 -2.72
CA LEU A 96 -15.59 13.00 -3.63
C LEU A 96 -15.22 12.80 -5.10
N HIS A 97 -13.97 13.11 -5.50
CA HIS A 97 -13.47 12.85 -6.84
C HIS A 97 -11.96 12.56 -6.83
N PRO A 98 -11.46 11.57 -7.60
CA PRO A 98 -10.03 11.30 -7.70
C PRO A 98 -9.25 12.47 -8.31
N TYR A 99 -8.19 12.92 -7.63
CA TYR A 99 -7.20 13.85 -8.19
C TYR A 99 -5.90 13.08 -8.44
N LYS A 100 -5.59 12.78 -9.71
CA LYS A 100 -4.48 11.86 -10.07
C LYS A 100 -3.09 12.45 -9.82
N GLY A 101 -2.97 13.78 -9.80
CA GLY A 101 -1.71 14.49 -9.51
C GLY A 101 -1.50 14.80 -8.02
N LYS A 102 -2.21 14.12 -7.11
CA LYS A 102 -2.13 14.39 -5.67
C LYS A 102 -0.89 13.72 -5.08
N PHE A 103 0.02 14.50 -4.51
CA PHE A 103 1.06 13.94 -3.65
C PHE A 103 0.48 13.49 -2.31
N ILE A 104 1.08 12.44 -1.74
CA ILE A 104 0.73 11.95 -0.41
C ILE A 104 1.36 12.86 0.66
N PRO A 105 0.71 13.07 1.81
CA PRO A 105 1.25 13.93 2.87
C PRO A 105 2.62 13.49 3.38
N GLN A 106 2.88 12.18 3.47
CA GLN A 106 4.12 11.61 3.98
C GLN A 106 5.34 11.97 3.11
N LEU A 107 5.14 12.11 1.80
CA LEU A 107 6.21 12.54 0.90
C LEU A 107 6.58 14.00 1.16
N VAL A 108 5.59 14.86 1.41
CA VAL A 108 5.85 16.26 1.75
C VAL A 108 6.55 16.34 3.11
N GLU A 109 6.02 15.63 4.11
CA GLU A 109 6.59 15.54 5.46
C GLU A 109 8.07 15.17 5.43
N TYR A 110 8.41 14.13 4.65
CA TYR A 110 9.78 13.67 4.47
C TYR A 110 10.74 14.79 4.06
N PHE A 111 10.32 15.70 3.17
CA PHE A 111 11.17 16.80 2.72
C PHE A 111 11.18 17.99 3.69
N LEU A 112 10.08 18.22 4.41
CA LEU A 112 9.94 19.37 5.31
C LEU A 112 10.55 19.16 6.69
N ASP A 113 10.58 17.93 7.20
CA ASP A 113 11.07 17.67 8.55
C ASP A 113 12.61 17.76 8.65
N GLY A 114 13.12 17.54 9.87
CA GLY A 114 14.55 17.62 10.16
C GLY A 114 15.36 16.33 10.00
N HIS A 115 14.78 15.19 9.60
CA HIS A 115 15.55 13.94 9.53
C HIS A 115 16.43 13.90 8.28
N THR A 116 17.49 13.10 8.32
CA THR A 116 18.37 12.79 7.18
C THR A 116 18.55 11.30 7.05
N ASP A 117 18.88 10.84 5.84
CA ASP A 117 19.10 9.43 5.56
C ASP A 117 20.07 9.21 4.37
N ASN A 118 20.01 8.03 3.75
CA ASN A 118 20.86 7.70 2.62
C ASN A 118 20.54 8.50 1.35
N PHE A 119 19.39 9.16 1.27
CA PHE A 119 18.92 9.97 0.15
C PHE A 119 18.83 11.46 0.50
N LYS A 120 18.12 11.81 1.58
CA LYS A 120 18.06 13.17 2.13
C LYS A 120 19.31 13.43 2.96
N LYS A 121 20.35 13.97 2.31
CA LYS A 121 21.68 14.19 2.91
C LYS A 121 21.77 15.38 3.85
N GLU A 122 20.79 16.28 3.78
CA GLU A 122 20.77 17.50 4.56
C GLU A 122 19.32 17.89 4.89
N VAL A 123 19.18 18.79 5.85
CA VAL A 123 17.90 19.38 6.23
C VAL A 123 17.60 20.52 5.27
N TYR A 124 16.53 20.40 4.48
CA TYR A 124 16.18 21.36 3.43
C TYR A 124 15.45 22.60 3.94
N PHE A 125 14.69 22.46 5.04
CA PHE A 125 13.89 23.53 5.63
C PHE A 125 14.10 23.59 7.13
N LYS A 126 14.10 24.79 7.69
CA LYS A 126 14.19 25.08 9.11
C LYS A 126 12.91 25.76 9.60
N PRO A 127 12.59 25.65 10.90
CA PRO A 127 11.49 26.43 11.48
C PRO A 127 11.62 27.92 11.15
N GLY A 128 10.56 28.50 10.60
CA GLY A 128 10.53 29.89 10.14
C GLY A 128 10.87 30.12 8.66
N ASP A 129 11.31 29.10 7.93
CA ASP A 129 11.49 29.19 6.48
C ASP A 129 10.14 29.33 5.75
N ILE A 130 10.14 30.02 4.62
CA ILE A 130 8.95 30.22 3.77
C ILE A 130 8.99 29.22 2.62
N ILE A 131 7.97 28.35 2.55
CA ILE A 131 7.79 27.41 1.45
C ILE A 131 6.96 28.07 0.35
N LEU A 132 7.54 28.20 -0.85
CA LEU A 132 6.85 28.72 -2.02
C LEU A 132 6.30 27.56 -2.87
N ASP A 133 4.99 27.35 -2.81
CA ASP A 133 4.28 26.38 -3.67
C ASP A 133 3.37 27.14 -4.67
N PRO A 134 3.90 27.55 -5.85
CA PRO A 134 3.17 28.38 -6.79
C PRO A 134 2.00 27.66 -7.49
N PHE A 135 1.98 26.32 -7.44
CA PHE A 135 0.91 25.52 -8.05
C PHE A 135 -0.16 25.14 -7.04
N SER A 136 0.22 24.97 -5.76
CA SER A 136 -0.67 24.69 -4.63
C SER A 136 -1.59 23.48 -4.80
N GLY A 137 -1.35 22.64 -5.82
CA GLY A 137 -2.37 21.87 -6.55
C GLY A 137 -3.52 21.33 -5.71
N SER A 138 -3.24 20.35 -4.84
CA SER A 138 -4.23 19.76 -3.93
C SER A 138 -4.11 20.24 -2.48
N GLY A 139 -3.27 21.24 -2.23
CA GLY A 139 -3.02 21.79 -0.90
C GLY A 139 -2.19 20.90 0.02
N THR A 140 -1.73 19.71 -0.41
CA THR A 140 -0.96 18.78 0.45
C THR A 140 0.23 19.46 1.12
N THR A 141 1.02 20.24 0.38
CA THR A 141 2.18 20.98 0.92
C THR A 141 1.77 21.92 2.04
N MET A 142 0.74 22.72 1.80
CA MET A 142 0.24 23.73 2.74
C MET A 142 -0.30 23.08 4.02
N VAL A 143 -1.16 22.07 3.88
CA VAL A 143 -1.76 21.39 5.04
C VAL A 143 -0.69 20.66 5.86
N GLN A 144 0.23 19.95 5.20
CA GLN A 144 1.30 19.25 5.90
C GLN A 144 2.28 20.23 6.58
N ALA A 145 2.59 21.37 5.97
CA ALA A 145 3.38 22.41 6.63
C ALA A 145 2.67 22.93 7.89
N CYS A 146 1.36 23.20 7.82
CA CYS A 146 0.58 23.61 8.99
C CYS A 146 0.53 22.55 10.10
N GLU A 147 0.54 21.26 9.76
CA GLU A 147 0.59 20.17 10.76
C GLU A 147 1.94 20.06 11.48
N LEU A 148 3.04 20.39 10.79
CA LEU A 148 4.39 20.30 11.35
C LEU A 148 4.74 21.50 12.25
N GLY A 149 4.04 22.62 12.11
CA GLY A 149 4.27 23.86 12.87
C GLY A 149 5.34 24.75 12.26
#